data_AF-A0A932QWW4-F1
#
_entry.id   AF-A0A932QWW4-F1
#
_cell.length_a   1.000
_cell.length_b   1.000
_cell.length_c   1.000
_cell.angle_alpha   90.00
_cell.angle_beta   90.00
_cell.angle_gamma   90.00
#
_symmetry.space_group_name_H-M   'P 1'
#
loop_
_entity.id
_entity.type
_entity.pdbx_description
1 polymer ?
#
loop_
_entity_poly.entity_id
_entity_poly.type
_entity_poly.pdbx_seq_one_letter_code
_entity_poly.pdbx_strand_id
1 'polypeptide(L)'
;MRITDLKSLTTTTTSNLNNPKLSGFDFDLALLKEDPNKEVRFFVKSTHTLTQDEIEKLKKEGCTIVNPIADGIISTASAKLGSILQISALDFVDCLQMGSKVEES
;
A
#
# COMPACT_ATOMS: atom_id res chain seq x y z
N MET A 1 -47.32 10.78 6.51
CA MET A 1 -47.05 9.34 6.30
C MET A 1 -45.70 9.25 5.61
N ARG A 2 -44.77 8.46 6.17
CA ARG A 2 -43.41 8.19 5.63
C ARG A 2 -43.47 7.17 4.50
N ILE A 3 -42.43 7.16 3.65
CA ILE A 3 -41.76 6.07 2.90
C ILE A 3 -41.26 6.65 1.55
N THR A 4 -39.95 6.97 1.42
CA THR A 4 -38.86 6.18 0.78
C THR A 4 -38.74 6.59 -0.71
N ASP A 5 -37.61 7.05 -1.25
CA ASP A 5 -36.29 6.42 -1.40
C ASP A 5 -35.18 7.47 -1.21
N LEU A 6 -34.20 7.26 -0.33
CA LEU A 6 -33.06 6.33 -0.48
C LEU A 6 -32.10 6.76 -1.61
N LYS A 7 -31.04 7.45 -1.19
CA LYS A 7 -29.68 7.40 -1.76
C LYS A 7 -29.60 7.15 -3.28
N SER A 8 -29.70 8.19 -4.10
CA SER A 8 -28.77 8.30 -5.23
C SER A 8 -27.56 9.14 -4.83
N LEU A 9 -26.93 8.73 -3.73
CA LEU A 9 -25.50 8.93 -3.59
C LEU A 9 -24.93 7.80 -4.46
N THR A 10 -24.61 8.11 -5.71
CA THR A 10 -23.77 7.24 -6.55
C THR A 10 -22.37 7.24 -5.92
N THR A 11 -22.26 6.52 -4.82
CA THR A 11 -21.09 5.76 -4.43
C THR A 11 -20.68 4.92 -5.64
N THR A 12 -19.43 4.77 -6.04
CA THR A 12 -18.18 5.12 -5.38
C THR A 12 -17.11 4.70 -6.38
N THR A 13 -16.06 5.52 -6.46
CA THR A 13 -14.73 5.15 -6.95
C THR A 13 -14.65 4.77 -8.42
N THR A 14 -14.60 5.81 -9.26
CA THR A 14 -13.67 5.80 -10.39
C THR A 14 -12.33 5.30 -9.87
N SER A 15 -11.95 4.11 -10.33
CA SER A 15 -10.63 3.52 -10.27
C SER A 15 -9.55 4.58 -10.48
N ASN A 16 -9.05 5.18 -9.41
CA ASN A 16 -7.81 5.95 -9.48
C ASN A 16 -6.65 4.96 -9.34
N LEU A 17 -6.52 4.13 -10.37
CA LEU A 17 -5.50 3.09 -10.51
C LEU A 17 -4.23 3.59 -11.22
N ASN A 18 -4.17 4.89 -11.49
CA ASN A 18 -2.98 5.57 -11.98
C ASN A 18 -2.17 6.11 -10.82
N ASN A 19 -1.83 5.28 -9.82
CA ASN A 19 -0.84 5.68 -8.85
C ASN A 19 0.54 5.37 -9.44
N PRO A 20 1.30 6.36 -9.96
CA PRO A 20 2.60 6.10 -10.59
C PRO A 20 3.57 5.42 -9.62
N LYS A 21 3.36 5.60 -8.32
CA LYS A 21 4.12 4.98 -7.23
C LYS A 21 3.95 3.47 -7.13
N LEU A 22 2.91 2.91 -7.76
CA LEU A 22 2.65 1.47 -7.84
C LEU A 22 3.10 0.87 -9.19
N SER A 23 3.72 1.65 -10.08
CA SER A 23 4.08 1.18 -11.43
C SER A 23 5.10 0.02 -11.43
N GLY A 24 5.85 -0.19 -10.34
CA GLY A 24 6.76 -1.32 -10.14
C GLY A 24 6.26 -2.33 -9.08
N PHE A 25 5.08 -2.11 -8.54
CA PHE A 25 4.37 -3.05 -7.71
C PHE A 25 3.46 -3.83 -8.64
N ASP A 26 3.74 -5.13 -8.85
CA ASP A 26 2.84 -6.01 -9.59
C ASP A 26 1.58 -6.26 -8.73
N PHE A 27 0.76 -5.23 -8.66
CA PHE A 27 -0.46 -5.17 -7.86
C PHE A 27 -1.58 -5.74 -8.69
N ASP A 28 -1.73 -7.05 -8.69
CA ASP A 28 -2.91 -7.64 -9.28
C ASP A 28 -4.13 -7.31 -8.40
N LEU A 29 -5.01 -6.43 -8.88
CA LEU A 29 -6.28 -6.12 -8.20
C LEU A 29 -7.14 -7.38 -7.99
N ALA A 30 -6.95 -8.42 -8.80
CA ALA A 30 -7.63 -9.69 -8.59
C ALA A 30 -7.20 -10.31 -7.26
N LEU A 31 -5.92 -10.20 -6.87
CA LEU A 31 -5.44 -10.63 -5.55
C LEU A 31 -6.07 -9.83 -4.40
N LEU A 32 -6.34 -8.54 -4.63
CA LEU A 32 -7.06 -7.70 -3.65
C LEU A 32 -8.50 -8.19 -3.43
N LYS A 33 -9.14 -8.68 -4.50
CA LYS A 33 -10.52 -9.20 -4.46
C LYS A 33 -10.60 -10.62 -3.92
N GLU A 34 -9.56 -11.44 -4.12
CA GLU A 34 -9.46 -12.77 -3.52
C GLU A 34 -9.20 -12.72 -2.02
N ASP A 35 -8.15 -12.01 -1.59
CA ASP A 35 -7.80 -11.93 -0.17
C ASP A 35 -7.20 -10.55 0.19
N PRO A 36 -8.05 -9.57 0.57
CA PRO A 36 -7.58 -8.24 0.97
C PRO A 36 -6.82 -8.24 2.31
N ASN A 37 -6.89 -9.34 3.07
CA ASN A 37 -6.20 -9.51 4.36
C ASN A 37 -4.83 -10.17 4.22
N LYS A 38 -4.51 -10.68 3.03
CA LYS A 38 -3.21 -11.29 2.73
C LYS A 38 -2.11 -10.27 3.01
N GLU A 39 -1.25 -10.63 3.95
CA GLU A 39 -0.07 -9.84 4.26
C GLU A 39 0.98 -10.08 3.16
N VAL A 40 1.47 -8.99 2.58
CA VAL A 40 2.49 -9.01 1.54
C VAL A 40 3.70 -8.22 1.99
N ARG A 41 4.88 -8.71 1.61
CA ARG A 41 6.15 -8.02 1.83
C ARG A 41 6.53 -7.23 0.59
N PHE A 42 6.97 -6.00 0.81
CA PHE A 42 7.35 -5.08 -0.24
C PHE A 42 8.46 -4.16 0.23
N PHE A 43 9.08 -3.49 -0.72
CA PHE A 43 10.04 -2.44 -0.50
C PHE A 43 9.35 -1.09 -0.69
N VAL A 44 9.51 -0.22 0.30
CA VAL A 44 9.17 1.19 0.25
C VAL A 44 10.40 1.94 -0.19
N LYS A 45 10.37 2.50 -1.38
CA LYS A 45 11.38 3.44 -1.85
C LYS A 45 10.90 4.85 -1.54
N SER A 46 11.76 5.62 -0.91
CA SER A 46 11.53 7.03 -0.57
C SER A 46 12.60 7.89 -1.23
N THR A 47 12.43 9.21 -1.24
CA THR A 47 13.47 10.14 -1.74
C THR A 47 14.59 10.39 -0.75
N HIS A 48 14.41 9.98 0.50
CA HIS A 48 15.31 10.19 1.62
C HIS A 48 15.18 9.05 2.63
N THR A 49 16.09 9.00 3.60
CA THR A 49 16.03 8.04 4.70
C THR A 49 14.79 8.25 5.55
N LEU A 50 13.96 7.21 5.69
CA LEU A 50 12.76 7.29 6.53
C LEU A 50 13.12 7.66 7.96
N THR A 51 12.48 8.72 8.46
CA THR A 51 12.54 9.12 9.86
C THR A 51 11.70 8.19 10.72
N GLN A 52 11.95 8.22 12.04
CA GLN A 52 11.18 7.41 12.98
C GLN A 52 9.68 7.71 12.93
N ASP A 53 9.29 8.99 12.80
CA ASP A 53 7.90 9.42 12.62
C ASP A 53 7.26 8.82 11.35
N GLU A 54 7.98 8.75 10.23
CA GLU A 54 7.48 8.18 8.99
C GLU A 54 7.34 6.66 9.07
N ILE A 55 8.26 6.00 9.77
CA ILE A 55 8.16 4.57 10.10
C ILE A 55 6.92 4.30 10.95
N GLU A 56 6.64 5.16 11.95
CA GLU A 56 5.43 5.05 12.77
C GLU A 56 4.16 5.34 11.96
N LYS A 57 4.19 6.30 11.03
CA LYS A 57 3.08 6.54 10.09
C LYS A 57 2.80 5.31 9.23
N LEU A 58 3.83 4.69 8.64
CA LEU A 58 3.67 3.45 7.86
C LEU A 58 2.96 2.38 8.67
N LYS A 59 3.36 2.21 9.95
CA LYS A 59 2.71 1.24 10.85
C LYS A 59 1.25 1.57 11.11
N LYS A 60 0.94 2.85 11.30
CA LYS A 60 -0.42 3.34 11.53
C LYS A 60 -1.33 3.14 10.32
N GLU A 61 -0.81 3.29 9.10
CA GLU A 61 -1.57 3.09 7.84
C GLU A 61 -1.78 1.60 7.49
N GLY A 62 -1.13 0.69 8.22
CA GLY A 62 -1.38 -0.75 8.10
C GLY A 62 -0.13 -1.59 7.84
N CYS A 63 1.08 -1.03 7.92
CA CYS A 63 2.29 -1.83 7.93
C CYS A 63 2.48 -2.56 9.27
N THR A 64 2.64 -3.87 9.24
CA THR A 64 2.94 -4.71 10.39
C THR A 64 4.44 -4.73 10.71
N ILE A 65 5.27 -4.72 9.67
CA ILE A 65 6.74 -4.74 9.78
C ILE A 65 7.26 -3.58 8.95
N VAL A 66 8.24 -2.85 9.48
CA VAL A 66 8.99 -1.83 8.74
C VAL A 66 10.44 -1.91 9.21
N ASN A 67 11.34 -2.35 8.34
CA ASN A 67 12.78 -2.42 8.60
C ASN A 67 13.52 -1.56 7.57
N PRO A 68 14.19 -0.48 8.00
CA PRO A 68 15.04 0.30 7.12
C PRO A 68 16.25 -0.53 6.67
N ILE A 69 16.60 -0.43 5.39
CA ILE A 69 17.80 -1.06 4.82
C ILE A 69 18.98 -0.09 5.00
N ALA A 70 20.22 -0.60 5.01
CA ALA A 70 21.45 0.16 5.28
C ALA A 70 21.65 1.41 4.40
N ASP A 71 20.98 1.50 3.24
CA ASP A 71 21.02 2.66 2.34
C ASP A 71 19.99 3.75 2.71
N GLY A 72 19.08 3.47 3.65
CA GLY A 72 18.08 4.39 4.22
C GLY A 72 16.91 4.74 3.30
N ILE A 73 17.19 4.89 2.00
CA ILE A 73 16.25 5.27 0.94
C ILE A 73 15.23 4.15 0.64
N ILE A 74 15.60 2.90 0.92
CA ILE A 74 14.75 1.72 0.73
C ILE A 74 14.49 1.09 2.11
N SER A 75 13.23 0.80 2.40
CA SER A 75 12.81 0.08 3.60
C SER A 75 11.97 -1.12 3.23
N THR A 76 12.21 -2.26 3.89
CA THR A 76 11.29 -3.40 3.77
C THR A 76 10.08 -3.17 4.65
N ALA A 77 8.88 -3.37 4.12
CA ALA A 77 7.65 -3.32 4.88
C ALA A 77 6.75 -4.52 4.58
N SER A 78 5.93 -4.89 5.56
CA SER A 78 4.84 -5.86 5.40
C SER A 78 3.54 -5.14 5.68
N ALA A 79 2.51 -5.34 4.86
CA ALA A 79 1.17 -4.82 5.12
C ALA A 79 0.12 -5.71 4.48
N LYS A 80 -1.13 -5.56 4.93
CA LYS A 80 -2.26 -6.15 4.22
C LYS A 80 -2.38 -5.56 2.84
N LEU A 81 -2.71 -6.42 1.88
CA LEU A 81 -2.95 -6.06 0.48
C LEU A 81 -3.93 -4.86 0.36
N GLY A 82 -5.01 -4.86 1.13
CA GLY A 82 -5.98 -3.74 1.18
C GLY A 82 -5.43 -2.39 1.69
N SER A 83 -4.32 -2.39 2.44
CA SER A 83 -3.68 -1.18 2.97
C SER A 83 -2.62 -0.60 2.02
N ILE A 84 -2.18 -1.34 1.00
CA ILE A 84 -1.11 -0.92 0.08
C ILE A 84 -1.46 0.39 -0.65
N LEU A 85 -2.73 0.56 -1.03
CA LEU A 85 -3.19 1.80 -1.67
C LEU A 85 -3.02 3.02 -0.75
N GLN A 86 -3.33 2.88 0.55
CA GLN A 86 -3.17 3.94 1.54
C GLN A 86 -1.70 4.26 1.78
N ILE A 87 -0.87 3.21 1.91
CA ILE A 87 0.58 3.35 2.08
C ILE A 87 1.21 4.06 0.88
N SER A 88 0.79 3.72 -0.35
CA SER A 88 1.27 4.36 -1.58
C SER A 88 0.84 5.83 -1.70
N ALA A 89 -0.19 6.25 -0.98
CA ALA A 89 -0.67 7.64 -1.00
C ALA A 89 0.16 8.57 -0.09
N LEU A 90 1.05 8.01 0.75
CA LEU A 90 1.93 8.80 1.60
C LEU A 90 2.89 9.65 0.78
N ASP A 91 3.16 10.86 1.25
CA ASP A 91 3.95 11.88 0.55
C ASP A 91 5.42 11.48 0.40
N PHE A 92 6.01 10.91 1.45
CA PHE A 92 7.41 10.48 1.48
C PHE A 92 7.68 9.18 0.72
N VAL A 93 6.63 8.41 0.41
CA VAL A 93 6.75 7.18 -0.40
C VAL A 93 6.88 7.58 -1.86
N ASP A 94 8.01 7.28 -2.49
CA ASP A 94 8.24 7.52 -3.91
C ASP A 94 7.68 6.37 -4.75
N CYS A 95 8.01 5.14 -4.37
CA CYS A 95 7.56 3.95 -5.08
C CYS A 95 7.43 2.75 -4.13
N LEU A 96 6.47 1.88 -4.39
CA LEU A 96 6.39 0.57 -3.76
C LEU A 96 6.81 -0.50 -4.76
N GLN A 97 7.60 -1.47 -4.31
CA GLN A 97 8.05 -2.60 -5.12
C GLN A 97 7.77 -3.91 -4.39
N MET A 98 7.12 -4.88 -5.03
CA MET A 98 6.94 -6.19 -4.39
C MET A 98 8.29 -6.84 -4.11
N GLY A 99 8.43 -7.47 -2.95
CA GLY A 99 9.54 -8.38 -2.73
C GLY A 99 9.36 -9.55 -3.70
N SER A 100 10.16 -9.61 -4.76
CA SER A 100 10.15 -10.75 -5.67
C SER A 100 10.20 -12.02 -4.85
N LYS A 101 9.36 -12.98 -5.22
CA LYS A 101 9.45 -14.35 -4.76
C LYS A 101 10.92 -14.74 -4.90
N VAL A 102 11.61 -14.93 -3.79
CA VAL A 102 12.90 -15.62 -3.84
C VAL A 102 12.50 -16.99 -4.36
N GLU A 103 12.80 -17.28 -5.63
CA GLU A 103 12.70 -18.64 -6.12
C GLU A 103 13.69 -19.44 -5.26
N GLU A 104 13.17 -20.09 -4.21
CA GLU A 104 13.85 -21.23 -3.60
C GLU A 104 14.05 -22.23 -4.74
N SER A 105 15.27 -22.29 -5.26
CA SER A 105 15.75 -23.32 -6.19
C SER A 105 16.11 -24.59 -5.45
#